data_AF-A0A1Q2CCH0-F1
#
_entry.id   AF-A0A1Q2CCH0-F1
#
_cell.length_a   1.000
_cell.length_b   1.000
_cell.length_c   1.000
_cell.angle_alpha   90.00
_cell.angle_beta   90.00
_cell.angle_gamma   90.00
#
_symmetry.space_group_name_H-M   'P 1'
#
loop_
_entity.id
_entity.type
_entity.pdbx_description
1 polymer ?
#
loop_
_entity_poly.entity_id
_entity_poly.type
_entity_poly.pdbx_seq_one_letter_code
_entity_poly.pdbx_strand_id
1 'polypeptide(L)'
;MVRGLWLAVSVALITGLGVASPARADDPEDTPPAADVVVRPDWVSASVTARASGVRVEVLSERSETTQVFVNADGTVVEETAFAPVRFRDEAGSEGWREIDTTLVAAGDGSVSRCRWI
;
A
#
# COMPACT_ATOMS: atom_id res chain seq x y z
N MET A 1 -19.94 58.17 -36.00
CA MET A 1 -20.74 58.53 -34.81
C MET A 1 -22.15 58.02 -35.02
N VAL A 2 -22.56 56.96 -34.31
CA VAL A 2 -23.77 56.79 -33.48
C VAL A 2 -23.70 55.34 -32.98
N ARG A 3 -23.89 55.19 -31.66
CA ARG A 3 -23.79 53.96 -30.88
C ARG A 3 -25.01 53.07 -31.10
N GLY A 4 -24.81 51.75 -31.05
CA GLY A 4 -25.87 50.75 -31.07
C GLY A 4 -25.40 49.44 -30.47
N LEU A 5 -25.09 49.46 -29.17
CA LEU A 5 -24.75 48.31 -28.34
C LEU A 5 -25.97 47.39 -28.23
N TRP A 6 -25.89 46.17 -28.78
CA TRP A 6 -26.78 45.07 -28.41
C TRP A 6 -25.93 43.92 -27.87
N LEU A 7 -25.83 43.86 -26.55
CA LEU A 7 -25.46 42.66 -25.81
C LEU A 7 -26.63 41.67 -25.94
N ALA A 8 -26.42 40.56 -26.63
CA ALA A 8 -27.23 39.36 -26.48
C ALA A 8 -26.37 38.29 -25.80
N VAL A 9 -26.34 38.35 -24.47
CA VAL A 9 -25.81 37.26 -23.63
C VAL A 9 -26.84 36.14 -23.67
N SER A 10 -26.58 35.10 -24.46
CA SER A 10 -27.33 33.85 -24.37
C SER A 10 -26.51 32.87 -23.53
N VAL A 11 -26.80 32.79 -22.23
CA VAL A 11 -26.35 31.70 -21.37
C VAL A 11 -27.24 30.49 -21.71
N ALA A 12 -26.73 29.59 -22.53
CA ALA A 12 -27.32 28.26 -22.71
C ALA A 12 -26.73 27.35 -21.63
N LEU A 13 -27.47 27.18 -20.53
CA LEU A 13 -27.14 26.22 -19.47
C LEU A 13 -27.48 24.82 -19.99
N ILE A 14 -26.49 24.12 -20.55
CA ILE A 14 -26.64 22.69 -20.89
C ILE A 14 -26.42 21.90 -19.60
N THR A 15 -27.51 21.38 -19.05
CA THR A 15 -27.54 20.42 -17.95
C THR A 15 -26.88 19.11 -18.39
N GLY A 16 -25.57 19.01 -18.17
CA GLY A 16 -24.85 17.74 -18.21
C GLY A 16 -25.21 16.90 -16.99
N LEU A 17 -26.28 16.10 -17.10
CA LEU A 17 -26.46 14.94 -16.24
C LEU A 17 -25.31 13.96 -16.55
N GLY A 18 -24.21 14.09 -15.82
CA GLY A 18 -23.19 13.08 -15.77
C GLY A 18 -23.83 11.79 -15.27
N VAL A 19 -23.84 10.77 -16.14
CA VAL A 19 -24.11 9.39 -15.72
C VAL A 19 -23.16 9.07 -14.58
N ALA A 20 -23.70 8.85 -13.38
CA ALA A 20 -22.93 8.32 -12.27
C ALA A 20 -22.49 6.91 -12.69
N SER A 21 -21.24 6.81 -13.16
CA SER A 21 -20.61 5.51 -13.35
C SER A 21 -20.59 4.85 -11.97
N PRO A 22 -21.17 3.65 -11.78
CA PRO A 22 -21.00 2.97 -10.51
C PRO A 22 -19.50 2.76 -10.33
N ALA A 23 -18.95 3.29 -9.24
CA ALA A 23 -17.63 2.90 -8.80
C ALA A 23 -17.70 1.39 -8.60
N ARG A 24 -17.14 0.63 -9.54
CA ARG A 24 -16.86 -0.77 -9.31
C ARG A 24 -15.84 -0.76 -8.19
N ALA A 25 -16.22 -1.28 -7.03
CA ALA A 25 -15.20 -1.72 -6.09
C ALA A 25 -14.37 -2.71 -6.88
N ASP A 26 -13.12 -2.36 -7.17
CA ASP A 26 -12.15 -3.37 -7.54
C ASP A 26 -12.25 -4.43 -6.44
N ASP A 27 -12.50 -5.68 -6.85
CA ASP A 27 -12.35 -6.80 -5.94
C ASP A 27 -11.00 -6.61 -5.25
N PRO A 28 -10.87 -6.80 -3.92
CA PRO A 28 -9.57 -6.74 -3.30
C PRO A 28 -8.69 -7.70 -4.10
N GLU A 29 -7.76 -7.15 -4.89
CA GLU A 29 -6.78 -7.96 -5.56
C GLU A 29 -6.20 -8.82 -4.46
N ASP A 30 -6.23 -10.14 -4.69
CA ASP A 30 -5.57 -11.11 -3.87
C ASP A 30 -4.11 -10.67 -3.82
N THR A 31 -3.76 -9.89 -2.79
CA THR A 31 -2.45 -9.23 -2.68
C THR A 31 -1.46 -10.35 -2.86
N PRO A 32 -0.67 -10.35 -3.96
CA PRO A 32 0.21 -11.45 -4.24
C PRO A 32 1.08 -11.67 -2.99
N PRO A 33 1.32 -12.93 -2.58
CA PRO A 33 2.21 -13.22 -1.47
C PRO A 33 3.48 -12.40 -1.71
N ALA A 34 3.86 -11.60 -0.72
CA ALA A 34 4.90 -10.60 -0.87
C ALA A 34 6.11 -11.23 -1.55
N ALA A 35 6.27 -10.96 -2.86
CA ALA A 35 7.49 -11.32 -3.56
C ALA A 35 8.63 -10.76 -2.73
N ASP A 36 9.68 -11.56 -2.49
CA ASP A 36 10.79 -11.21 -1.58
C ASP A 36 11.12 -9.72 -1.69
N VAL A 37 10.63 -8.94 -0.72
CA VAL A 37 10.75 -7.49 -0.75
C VAL A 37 12.22 -7.21 -0.61
N VAL A 38 12.79 -6.42 -1.53
CA VAL A 38 14.18 -6.01 -1.38
C VAL A 38 14.25 -5.06 -0.19
N VAL A 39 14.97 -5.47 0.86
CA VAL A 39 15.13 -4.67 2.09
C VAL A 39 16.53 -4.05 2.15
N ARG A 40 16.62 -2.84 2.67
CA ARG A 40 17.90 -2.18 2.99
C ARG A 40 17.86 -1.55 4.38
N PRO A 41 18.99 -1.51 5.09
CA PRO A 41 19.03 -1.09 6.49
C PRO A 41 18.63 0.38 6.71
N ASP A 42 18.84 1.25 5.71
CA ASP A 42 18.69 2.70 5.86
C ASP A 42 18.26 3.39 4.55
N TRP A 43 17.88 4.66 4.66
CA TRP A 43 17.39 5.49 3.54
C TRP A 43 18.36 5.60 2.37
N VAL A 44 19.66 5.72 2.62
CA VAL A 44 20.66 5.93 1.58
C VAL A 44 20.80 4.65 0.77
N SER A 45 21.00 3.52 1.45
CA SER A 45 21.14 2.23 0.79
C SER A 45 19.85 1.80 0.08
N ALA A 46 18.68 2.09 0.66
CA ALA A 46 17.38 1.86 0.02
C ALA A 46 17.22 2.68 -1.26
N SER A 47 17.48 3.99 -1.20
CA SER A 47 17.32 4.90 -2.35
C SER A 47 18.26 4.56 -3.50
N VAL A 48 19.52 4.24 -3.19
CA VAL A 48 20.49 3.83 -4.22
C VAL A 48 20.07 2.51 -4.84
N THR A 49 19.66 1.54 -4.03
CA THR A 49 19.23 0.24 -4.51
C THR A 49 18.01 0.37 -5.40
N ALA A 50 16.96 1.09 -4.97
CA ALA A 50 15.71 1.23 -5.72
C ALA A 50 15.94 1.80 -7.12
N ARG A 51 16.74 2.87 -7.22
CA ARG A 51 17.09 3.48 -8.51
C ARG A 51 17.93 2.56 -9.39
N ALA A 52 18.88 1.84 -8.80
CA ALA A 52 19.80 0.98 -9.54
C ALA A 52 19.13 -0.32 -10.02
N SER A 53 18.24 -0.90 -9.21
CA SER A 53 17.55 -2.15 -9.51
C SER A 53 16.26 -1.97 -10.30
N GLY A 54 15.67 -0.78 -10.28
CA GLY A 54 14.37 -0.53 -10.89
C GLY A 54 13.20 -1.15 -10.13
N VAL A 55 13.41 -1.62 -8.89
CA VAL A 55 12.36 -2.18 -8.03
C VAL A 55 12.16 -1.35 -6.77
N ARG A 56 10.98 -1.48 -6.15
CA ARG A 56 10.69 -0.90 -4.83
C ARG A 56 11.55 -1.56 -3.75
N VAL A 57 12.09 -0.76 -2.84
CA VAL A 57 12.98 -1.22 -1.75
C VAL A 57 12.47 -0.68 -0.41
N GLU A 58 12.38 -1.54 0.60
CA GLU A 58 11.99 -1.14 1.95
C GLU A 58 13.16 -0.53 2.73
N VAL A 59 12.86 0.49 3.55
CA VAL A 59 13.76 1.11 4.51
C VAL A 59 13.57 0.47 5.89
N LEU A 60 14.41 -0.50 6.25
CA LEU A 60 14.25 -1.29 7.46
C LEU A 60 14.30 -0.44 8.75
N SER A 61 15.07 0.66 8.77
CA SER A 61 15.14 1.56 9.93
C SER A 61 13.80 2.21 10.27
N GLU A 62 12.89 2.30 9.30
CA GLU A 62 11.55 2.87 9.47
C GLU A 62 10.50 1.79 9.81
N ARG A 63 10.87 0.51 9.75
CA ARG A 63 9.93 -0.58 10.04
C ARG A 63 9.55 -0.57 11.52
N SER A 64 8.25 -0.61 11.77
CA SER A 64 7.65 -0.79 13.09
C SER A 64 6.65 -1.96 13.09
N GLU A 65 6.03 -2.21 14.24
CA GLU A 65 4.97 -3.19 14.41
C GLU A 65 3.77 -2.96 13.48
N THR A 66 3.57 -1.70 13.05
CA THR A 66 2.43 -1.27 12.23
C THR A 66 2.83 -0.66 10.89
N THR A 67 4.05 -0.16 10.75
CA THR A 67 4.47 0.68 9.61
C THR A 67 5.60 0.04 8.82
N GLN A 68 5.55 0.19 7.49
CA GLN A 68 6.65 -0.08 6.56
C GLN A 68 6.80 1.10 5.60
N VAL A 69 8.03 1.46 5.28
CA VAL A 69 8.34 2.57 4.37
C VAL A 69 9.14 2.05 3.19
N PHE A 70 8.75 2.43 1.98
CA PHE A 70 9.34 1.95 0.74
C PHE A 70 9.78 3.12 -0.14
N VAL A 71 10.96 2.98 -0.74
CA VAL A 71 11.44 3.83 -1.83
C VAL A 71 11.17 3.14 -3.15
N ASN A 72 10.42 3.78 -4.04
CA ASN A 72 10.15 3.30 -5.39
C ASN A 72 11.33 3.60 -6.33
N ALA A 73 11.36 2.93 -7.48
CA ALA A 73 12.42 3.09 -8.48
C ALA A 73 12.53 4.54 -9.03
N ASP A 74 11.40 5.25 -9.12
CA ASP A 74 11.33 6.66 -9.53
C ASP A 74 11.76 7.64 -8.42
N GLY A 75 12.08 7.14 -7.23
CA GLY A 75 12.46 7.93 -6.06
C GLY A 75 11.29 8.48 -5.25
N THR A 76 10.04 8.17 -5.61
CA THR A 76 8.88 8.42 -4.74
C THR A 76 8.92 7.50 -3.52
N VAL A 77 8.23 7.90 -2.46
CA VAL A 77 8.19 7.16 -1.19
C VAL A 77 6.74 6.81 -0.87
N VAL A 78 6.52 5.58 -0.44
CA VAL A 78 5.22 5.08 0.03
C VAL A 78 5.38 4.56 1.45
N GLU A 79 4.45 4.96 2.32
CA GLU A 79 4.30 4.39 3.65
C GLU A 79 3.04 3.53 3.69
N GLU A 80 3.17 2.33 4.21
CA GLU A 80 2.07 1.41 4.49
C GLU A 80 1.92 1.29 6.00
N THR A 81 0.78 1.71 6.54
CA THR A 81 0.48 1.68 7.98
C THR A 81 -0.78 0.87 8.26
N ALA A 82 -0.66 -0.11 9.15
CA ALA A 82 -1.75 -0.96 9.62
C ALA A 82 -2.46 -0.35 10.84
N PHE A 83 -3.74 -0.69 11.04
CA PHE A 83 -4.52 -0.23 12.20
C PHE A 83 -4.14 -0.90 13.53
N ALA A 84 -3.44 -2.03 13.47
CA ALA A 84 -2.97 -2.79 14.61
C ALA A 84 -1.64 -3.48 14.26
N PRO A 85 -0.85 -3.94 15.26
CA PRO A 85 0.37 -4.68 15.01
C PRO A 85 0.16 -5.90 14.12
N VAL A 86 0.99 -6.04 13.10
CA VAL A 86 1.00 -7.23 12.21
C VAL A 86 2.33 -7.98 12.27
N ARG A 87 3.33 -7.39 12.93
CA ARG A 87 4.68 -7.93 13.12
C ARG A 87 5.22 -7.53 14.48
N PHE A 88 6.21 -8.28 14.96
CA PHE A 88 6.90 -8.01 16.22
C PHE A 88 8.40 -8.25 16.10
N ARG A 89 9.18 -7.61 16.98
CA ARG A 89 10.63 -7.79 17.02
C ARG A 89 11.00 -9.17 17.53
N ASP A 90 11.88 -9.82 16.81
CA ASP A 90 12.37 -11.15 17.16
C ASP A 90 13.74 -11.41 16.54
N GLU A 91 14.72 -11.76 17.38
CA GLU A 91 16.11 -11.98 16.94
C GLU A 91 16.27 -13.18 16.02
N ALA A 92 15.35 -14.14 16.08
CA ALA A 92 15.31 -15.30 15.18
C ALA A 92 14.48 -15.04 13.91
N GLY A 93 13.91 -13.84 13.76
CA GLY A 93 13.11 -13.41 12.63
C GLY A 93 13.96 -12.83 11.50
N SER A 94 13.37 -12.77 10.31
CA SER A 94 14.03 -12.15 9.15
C SER A 94 14.21 -10.66 9.43
N GLU A 95 15.44 -10.17 9.28
CA GLU A 95 15.80 -8.77 9.57
C GLU A 95 15.42 -8.31 11.00
N GLY A 96 15.33 -9.23 11.96
CA GLY A 96 14.94 -8.93 13.35
C GLY A 96 13.43 -8.79 13.55
N TRP A 97 12.62 -9.25 12.60
CA TRP A 97 11.16 -9.18 12.64
C TRP A 97 10.51 -10.52 12.32
N ARG A 98 9.37 -10.79 12.97
CA ARG A 98 8.49 -11.91 12.65
C ARG A 98 7.06 -11.42 12.47
N GLU A 99 6.38 -11.96 11.47
CA GLU A 99 4.95 -11.73 11.29
C GLU A 99 4.11 -12.44 12.35
N ILE A 100 2.97 -11.86 12.70
CA ILE A 100 2.01 -12.49 13.59
C ILE A 100 1.25 -13.57 12.81
N ASP A 101 1.36 -14.82 13.25
CA ASP A 101 0.64 -15.94 12.64
C ASP A 101 -0.84 -15.90 13.03
N THR A 102 -1.68 -15.42 12.12
CA THR A 102 -3.13 -15.33 12.28
C THR A 102 -3.87 -16.57 11.75
N THR A 103 -3.13 -17.60 11.33
CA THR A 103 -3.68 -18.84 10.73
C THR A 103 -3.79 -19.99 11.72
N LEU A 104 -3.41 -19.76 12.98
CA LEU A 104 -3.44 -20.77 14.01
C LEU A 104 -4.88 -21.17 14.35
N VAL A 105 -5.10 -22.47 14.49
CA VAL A 105 -6.39 -23.07 14.84
C VAL A 105 -6.28 -23.82 16.16
N ALA A 106 -7.38 -23.83 16.92
CA ALA A 106 -7.49 -24.68 18.10
C ALA A 106 -7.66 -26.15 17.69
N ALA A 107 -6.85 -27.02 18.28
CA ALA A 107 -6.96 -28.47 18.15
C ALA A 107 -7.91 -29.04 19.21
N GLY A 108 -8.36 -30.29 19.00
CA GLY A 108 -9.30 -30.96 19.90
C GLY A 108 -8.75 -31.26 21.30
N ASP A 109 -7.42 -31.22 21.47
CA ASP A 109 -6.72 -31.36 22.74
C ASP A 109 -6.51 -30.02 23.48
N GLY A 110 -7.05 -28.92 22.94
CA GLY A 110 -6.91 -27.57 23.49
C GLY A 110 -5.60 -26.86 23.13
N SER A 111 -4.71 -27.50 22.36
CA SER A 111 -3.52 -26.84 21.82
C SER A 111 -3.87 -25.91 20.65
N VAL A 112 -2.97 -24.97 20.33
CA VAL A 112 -3.11 -24.06 19.19
C VAL A 112 -1.95 -24.30 18.24
N SER A 113 -2.25 -24.61 16.98
CA SER A 113 -1.25 -24.99 15.99
C SER A 113 -1.70 -24.59 14.57
N ARG A 114 -0.79 -24.64 13.60
CA ARG A 114 -1.18 -24.47 12.20
C ARG A 114 -2.12 -25.60 11.77
N CYS A 115 -3.11 -25.25 10.96
CA CYS A 115 -3.99 -26.26 10.38
C CYS A 115 -3.18 -27.19 9.48
N ARG A 116 -3.00 -28.44 9.91
CA ARG A 116 -2.33 -29.48 9.12
C ARG A 116 -3.38 -30.24 8.32
N TRP A 117 -3.51 -29.93 7.04
CA TRP A 117 -4.32 -30.72 6.13
C TRP A 117 -3.67 -32.10 5.96
N ILE A 118 -4.41 -33.16 6.31
CA ILE A 118 -4.11 -34.56 6.01
C ILE A 118 -4.77 -34.90 4.66
#